data_AF-M8DLB2-F1
#
_entry.id   AF-M8DLB2-F1
#
_cell.length_a   1.000
_cell.length_b   1.000
_cell.length_c   1.000
_cell.angle_alpha   90.00
_cell.angle_beta   90.00
_cell.angle_gamma   90.00
#
_symmetry.space_group_name_H-M   'P 1'
#
loop_
_entity.id
_entity.type
_entity.pdbx_description
1 polymer ?
#
loop_
_entity_poly.entity_id
_entity_poly.type
_entity_poly.pdbx_seq_one_letter_code
_entity_poly.pdbx_strand_id
1 'polypeptide(L)'
;MQTDVTRLIQSHRSIRKYTDRPIPDDVLADILASAQWAPSSHNVQAYSIVVVRSAEKKKQLAQLCGGQKWVETCPVFLVFCADFYKLKLASDMHGSEFLADEVENMLVAAVDTALAAENALVAARSHGLGGVMIGGIRNQPEDVARLLKLPVLTAPIMGMCLGYPDQDVEQKPRLPKRAVIHEEEYRTEHLPEALEEYEAVSAEYYARRTRKDHAEGWTKQMADYLQKPRRPHLGDFLRKQGFPLK
;
A
#
# COMPACT_ATOMS: atom_id res chain seq x y z
N MET A 1 8.06 -14.60 23.89
CA MET A 1 9.34 -14.34 23.21
C MET A 1 9.06 -13.84 21.80
N GLN A 2 9.81 -12.87 21.28
CA GLN A 2 9.73 -12.45 19.87
C GLN A 2 10.57 -13.40 19.00
N THR A 3 10.07 -13.74 17.82
CA THR A 3 10.81 -14.44 16.77
C THR A 3 11.48 -13.41 15.85
N ASP A 4 12.38 -13.83 14.98
CA ASP A 4 13.01 -12.93 14.02
C ASP A 4 12.00 -12.29 13.06
N VAL A 5 11.00 -13.06 12.64
CA VAL A 5 9.90 -12.55 11.80
C VAL A 5 9.07 -11.51 12.54
N THR A 6 8.68 -11.76 13.80
CA THR A 6 7.88 -10.76 14.54
C THR A 6 8.69 -9.53 14.90
N ARG A 7 10.00 -9.66 15.18
CA ARG A 7 10.91 -8.52 15.35
C ARG A 7 11.05 -7.71 14.06
N LEU A 8 11.16 -8.37 12.90
CA LEU A 8 11.20 -7.71 11.60
C LEU A 8 9.91 -6.92 11.37
N ILE A 9 8.74 -7.54 11.51
CA ILE A 9 7.43 -6.87 11.34
C ILE A 9 7.30 -5.67 12.28
N GLN A 10 7.59 -5.85 13.59
CA GLN A 10 7.40 -4.82 14.61
C GLN A 10 8.43 -3.67 14.53
N SER A 11 9.56 -3.87 13.85
CA SER A 11 10.57 -2.83 13.61
C SER A 11 10.32 -2.02 12.32
N HIS A 12 9.17 -2.17 11.65
CA HIS A 12 8.89 -1.48 10.39
C HIS A 12 9.03 0.06 10.49
N ARG A 13 9.74 0.62 9.51
CA ARG A 13 9.77 2.05 9.19
C ARG A 13 9.60 2.21 7.69
N SER A 14 8.82 3.20 7.26
CA SER A 14 8.74 3.52 5.84
C SER A 14 9.95 4.35 5.40
N ILE A 15 10.70 3.84 4.43
CA ILE A 15 11.92 4.47 3.90
C ILE A 15 11.57 5.33 2.68
N ARG A 16 12.13 6.54 2.60
CA ARG A 16 11.85 7.52 1.53
C ARG A 16 13.12 8.15 0.94
N LYS A 17 14.28 7.63 1.29
CA LYS A 17 15.59 8.00 0.74
C LYS A 17 16.38 6.72 0.58
N TYR A 18 16.97 6.55 -0.60
CA TYR A 18 17.60 5.32 -1.03
C TYR A 18 18.99 5.63 -1.56
N THR A 19 19.92 4.70 -1.38
CA THR A 19 21.23 4.76 -2.05
C THR A 19 21.07 4.45 -3.54
N ASP A 20 22.11 4.73 -4.34
CA ASP A 20 22.16 4.35 -5.76
C ASP A 20 22.44 2.85 -5.98
N ARG A 21 22.59 2.05 -4.91
CA ARG A 21 22.84 0.61 -5.02
C ARG A 21 21.64 -0.08 -5.70
N PRO A 22 21.84 -0.79 -6.82
CA PRO A 22 20.76 -1.52 -7.48
C PRO A 22 20.29 -2.69 -6.61
N ILE A 23 19.01 -3.06 -6.76
CA ILE A 23 18.47 -4.30 -6.19
C ILE A 23 18.87 -5.45 -7.12
N PRO A 24 19.60 -6.47 -6.63
CA PRO A 24 19.93 -7.65 -7.43
C PRO A 24 18.69 -8.35 -7.97
N ASP A 25 18.78 -8.96 -9.15
CA ASP A 25 17.63 -9.58 -9.82
C ASP A 25 17.10 -10.81 -9.08
N ASP A 26 17.97 -11.60 -8.47
CA ASP A 26 17.64 -12.73 -7.61
C ASP A 26 16.89 -12.29 -6.34
N VAL A 27 17.34 -11.19 -5.72
CA VAL A 27 16.65 -10.58 -4.57
C VAL A 27 15.26 -10.08 -4.97
N LEU A 28 15.14 -9.39 -6.11
CA LEU A 28 13.82 -8.94 -6.58
C LEU A 28 12.91 -10.12 -6.93
N ALA A 29 13.45 -11.18 -7.53
CA ALA A 29 12.69 -12.39 -7.85
C ALA A 29 12.13 -13.06 -6.59
N ASP A 30 12.95 -13.18 -5.53
CA ASP A 30 12.52 -13.72 -4.24
C ASP A 30 11.42 -12.87 -3.57
N ILE A 31 11.55 -11.53 -3.65
CA ILE A 31 10.51 -10.60 -3.16
C ILE A 31 9.19 -10.82 -3.90
N LEU A 32 9.22 -10.92 -5.24
CA LEU A 32 8.03 -11.11 -6.06
C LEU A 32 7.43 -12.52 -5.91
N ALA A 33 8.26 -13.54 -5.69
CA ALA A 33 7.81 -14.88 -5.36
C ALA A 33 7.12 -14.89 -3.98
N SER A 34 7.71 -14.25 -2.98
CA SER A 34 7.13 -14.10 -1.64
C SER A 34 5.78 -13.38 -1.67
N ALA A 35 5.64 -12.36 -2.51
CA ALA A 35 4.37 -11.67 -2.76
C ALA A 35 3.29 -12.66 -3.26
N GLN A 36 3.66 -13.56 -4.17
CA GLN A 36 2.74 -14.54 -4.74
C GLN A 36 2.28 -15.62 -3.76
N TRP A 37 3.07 -15.90 -2.73
CA TRP A 37 2.73 -16.83 -1.65
C TRP A 37 1.75 -16.27 -0.61
N ALA A 38 1.23 -15.05 -0.81
CA ALA A 38 0.15 -14.54 0.02
C ALA A 38 -1.12 -15.41 -0.13
N PRO A 39 -1.90 -15.60 0.96
CA PRO A 39 -3.19 -16.27 0.85
C PRO A 39 -4.12 -15.45 -0.06
N SER A 40 -5.00 -16.14 -0.76
CA SER A 40 -5.96 -15.53 -1.68
C SER A 40 -7.34 -16.18 -1.52
N SER A 41 -8.39 -15.35 -1.49
CA SER A 41 -9.77 -15.84 -1.35
C SER A 41 -10.09 -16.82 -2.47
N HIS A 42 -10.52 -18.04 -2.12
CA HIS A 42 -10.80 -19.14 -3.08
C HIS A 42 -9.67 -19.41 -4.09
N ASN A 43 -8.42 -19.02 -3.76
CA ASN A 43 -7.29 -19.04 -4.68
C ASN A 43 -7.52 -18.24 -6.00
N VAL A 44 -8.37 -17.21 -5.95
CA VAL A 44 -8.72 -16.36 -7.11
C VAL A 44 -7.50 -15.63 -7.65
N GLN A 45 -6.55 -15.29 -6.79
CA GLN A 45 -5.32 -14.56 -7.08
C GLN A 45 -5.63 -13.26 -7.84
N ALA A 46 -6.60 -12.45 -7.35
CA ALA A 46 -7.18 -11.31 -8.07
C ALA A 46 -6.26 -10.06 -8.11
N TYR A 47 -4.96 -10.26 -8.29
CA TYR A 47 -3.96 -9.20 -8.33
C TYR A 47 -2.93 -9.40 -9.45
N SER A 48 -2.23 -8.32 -9.79
CA SER A 48 -1.05 -8.31 -10.66
C SER A 48 -0.02 -7.30 -10.14
N ILE A 49 1.26 -7.55 -10.40
CA ILE A 49 2.36 -6.67 -9.96
C ILE A 49 3.12 -6.17 -11.20
N VAL A 50 3.11 -4.87 -11.42
CA VAL A 50 3.91 -4.23 -12.48
C VAL A 50 5.23 -3.73 -11.88
N VAL A 51 6.35 -4.26 -12.37
CA VAL A 51 7.70 -3.86 -11.95
C VAL A 51 8.19 -2.71 -12.82
N VAL A 52 8.47 -1.55 -12.23
CA VAL A 52 8.97 -0.36 -12.92
C VAL A 52 10.38 -0.01 -12.48
N ARG A 53 11.35 -0.18 -13.38
CA ARG A 53 12.76 0.22 -13.21
C ARG A 53 13.18 1.42 -14.06
N SER A 54 12.46 1.68 -15.16
CA SER A 54 12.75 2.78 -16.08
C SER A 54 12.71 4.12 -15.34
N ALA A 55 13.80 4.89 -15.42
CA ALA A 55 13.90 6.22 -14.84
C ALA A 55 12.79 7.15 -15.37
N GLU A 56 12.54 7.12 -16.67
CA GLU A 56 11.50 7.93 -17.30
C GLU A 56 10.09 7.57 -16.79
N LYS A 57 9.75 6.27 -16.75
CA LYS A 57 8.44 5.85 -16.20
C LYS A 57 8.30 6.19 -14.71
N LYS A 58 9.36 6.02 -13.91
CA LYS A 58 9.33 6.38 -12.48
C LYS A 58 9.14 7.88 -12.28
N LYS A 59 9.76 8.73 -13.11
CA LYS A 59 9.57 10.18 -13.08
C LYS A 59 8.13 10.57 -13.39
N GLN A 60 7.54 9.98 -14.42
CA GLN A 60 6.12 10.21 -14.77
C GLN A 60 5.19 9.72 -13.64
N LEU A 61 5.43 8.52 -13.09
CA LEU A 61 4.67 8.00 -11.95
C LEU A 61 4.81 8.87 -10.70
N ALA A 62 5.99 9.45 -10.45
CA ALA A 62 6.19 10.36 -9.32
C ALA A 62 5.31 11.61 -9.43
N GLN A 63 5.18 12.18 -10.64
CA GLN A 63 4.28 13.30 -10.92
C GLN A 63 2.81 12.90 -10.67
N LEU A 64 2.37 11.77 -11.22
CA LEU A 64 1.02 11.24 -11.03
C LEU A 64 0.72 10.94 -9.55
N CYS A 65 1.72 10.53 -8.77
CA CYS A 65 1.62 10.27 -7.35
C CYS A 65 1.67 11.53 -6.47
N GLY A 66 1.60 12.75 -7.04
CA GLY A 66 1.63 14.00 -6.29
C GLY A 66 3.05 14.53 -6.03
N GLY A 67 3.98 14.32 -6.96
CA GLY A 67 5.35 14.84 -6.88
C GLY A 67 6.21 14.15 -5.82
N GLN A 68 5.90 12.89 -5.47
CA GLN A 68 6.63 12.15 -4.45
C GLN A 68 8.03 11.76 -4.96
N LYS A 69 9.05 12.56 -4.62
CA LYS A 69 10.44 12.39 -5.10
C LYS A 69 10.98 10.96 -4.93
N TRP A 70 10.61 10.27 -3.85
CA TRP A 70 11.06 8.89 -3.61
C TRP A 70 10.54 7.86 -4.60
N VAL A 71 9.43 8.13 -5.31
CA VAL A 71 8.95 7.29 -6.43
C VAL A 71 9.92 7.39 -7.61
N GLU A 72 10.41 8.59 -7.90
CA GLU A 72 11.37 8.84 -8.98
C GLU A 72 12.74 8.21 -8.64
N THR A 73 13.21 8.42 -7.40
CA THR A 73 14.58 8.06 -7.00
C THR A 73 14.74 6.63 -6.50
N CYS A 74 13.68 5.90 -6.15
CA CYS A 74 13.82 4.50 -5.70
C CYS A 74 14.36 3.61 -6.83
N PRO A 75 15.24 2.63 -6.57
CA PRO A 75 15.72 1.69 -7.57
C PRO A 75 14.59 0.91 -8.29
N VAL A 76 13.60 0.43 -7.55
CA VAL A 76 12.44 -0.30 -8.09
C VAL A 76 11.15 0.29 -7.54
N PHE A 77 10.19 0.55 -8.44
CA PHE A 77 8.83 0.90 -8.08
C PHE A 77 7.88 -0.22 -8.52
N LEU A 78 7.21 -0.86 -7.57
CA LEU A 78 6.17 -1.86 -7.84
C LEU A 78 4.80 -1.20 -7.85
N VAL A 79 3.93 -1.59 -8.78
CA VAL A 79 2.52 -1.20 -8.78
C VAL A 79 1.67 -2.44 -8.63
N PHE A 80 0.96 -2.54 -7.52
CA PHE A 80 0.06 -3.62 -7.20
C PHE A 80 -1.35 -3.26 -7.67
N CYS A 81 -1.88 -4.09 -8.56
CA CYS A 81 -3.15 -3.87 -9.24
C CYS A 81 -4.16 -4.95 -8.81
N ALA A 82 -5.41 -4.56 -8.62
CA ALA A 82 -6.54 -5.49 -8.73
C ALA A 82 -6.60 -5.99 -10.18
N ASP A 83 -6.82 -7.28 -10.39
CA ASP A 83 -6.78 -7.90 -11.72
C ASP A 83 -7.75 -9.06 -11.86
N PHE A 84 -8.87 -8.75 -12.51
CA PHE A 84 -9.87 -9.67 -13.00
C PHE A 84 -9.75 -9.95 -14.50
N TYR A 85 -8.84 -9.28 -15.21
CA TYR A 85 -8.65 -9.49 -16.64
C TYR A 85 -8.25 -10.94 -16.93
N LYS A 86 -7.31 -11.49 -16.16
CA LYS A 86 -6.93 -12.91 -16.29
C LYS A 86 -8.05 -13.88 -15.93
N LEU A 87 -8.96 -13.49 -15.03
CA LEU A 87 -10.12 -14.30 -14.66
C LEU A 87 -11.18 -14.30 -15.76
N LYS A 88 -11.39 -13.15 -16.41
CA LYS A 88 -12.21 -13.05 -17.62
C LYS A 88 -11.67 -13.95 -18.72
N LEU A 89 -10.36 -13.96 -18.94
CA LEU A 89 -9.73 -14.86 -19.90
C LEU A 89 -9.97 -16.33 -19.53
N ALA A 90 -9.86 -16.70 -18.25
CA ALA A 90 -10.17 -18.05 -17.80
C ALA A 90 -11.64 -18.44 -18.08
N SER A 91 -12.60 -17.55 -17.80
CA SER A 91 -14.01 -17.77 -18.17
C SER A 91 -14.18 -17.96 -19.68
N ASP A 92 -13.51 -17.13 -20.49
CA ASP A 92 -13.58 -17.20 -21.96
C ASP A 92 -13.01 -18.51 -22.52
N MET A 93 -11.91 -19.01 -21.94
CA MET A 93 -11.32 -20.31 -22.31
C MET A 93 -12.29 -21.47 -22.12
N HIS A 94 -13.26 -21.31 -21.21
CA HIS A 94 -14.28 -22.32 -20.91
C HIS A 94 -15.67 -21.94 -21.44
N GLY A 95 -15.80 -20.89 -22.26
CA GLY A 95 -17.07 -20.42 -22.80
C GLY A 95 -18.10 -20.05 -21.72
N SER A 96 -17.63 -19.71 -20.53
CA SER A 96 -18.47 -19.39 -19.37
C SER A 96 -18.73 -17.89 -19.29
N GLU A 97 -19.92 -17.51 -18.84
CA GLU A 97 -20.21 -16.12 -18.53
C GLU A 97 -19.31 -15.62 -17.39
N PHE A 98 -18.86 -14.37 -17.50
CA PHE A 98 -18.05 -13.73 -16.47
C PHE A 98 -18.86 -12.64 -15.78
N LEU A 99 -19.13 -12.85 -14.49
CA LEU A 99 -19.87 -11.94 -13.63
C LEU A 99 -18.98 -11.55 -12.46
N ALA A 100 -18.55 -10.29 -12.42
CA ALA A 100 -17.74 -9.71 -11.36
C ALA A 100 -18.11 -8.23 -11.17
N ASP A 101 -19.41 -8.01 -10.98
CA ASP A 101 -19.99 -6.67 -11.02
C ASP A 101 -20.15 -6.05 -9.63
N GLU A 102 -20.13 -6.89 -8.61
CA GLU A 102 -20.47 -6.58 -7.24
C GLU A 102 -19.31 -5.92 -6.49
N VAL A 103 -19.65 -5.13 -5.48
CA VAL A 103 -18.65 -4.59 -4.53
C VAL A 103 -17.79 -5.69 -3.92
N GLU A 104 -18.33 -6.89 -3.71
CA GLU A 104 -17.60 -8.05 -3.20
C GLU A 104 -16.35 -8.38 -4.03
N ASN A 105 -16.46 -8.40 -5.37
CA ASN A 105 -15.33 -8.70 -6.24
C ASN A 105 -14.20 -7.67 -6.08
N MET A 106 -14.56 -6.39 -5.95
CA MET A 106 -13.59 -5.33 -5.71
C MET A 106 -12.93 -5.45 -4.32
N LEU A 107 -13.69 -5.84 -3.30
CA LEU A 107 -13.14 -6.10 -1.95
C LEU A 107 -12.15 -7.27 -1.99
N VAL A 108 -12.53 -8.39 -2.63
CA VAL A 108 -11.65 -9.55 -2.83
C VAL A 108 -10.33 -9.14 -3.47
N ALA A 109 -10.38 -8.42 -4.60
CA ALA A 109 -9.14 -7.99 -5.25
C ALA A 109 -8.32 -7.00 -4.42
N ALA A 110 -8.97 -6.06 -3.73
CA ALA A 110 -8.26 -5.12 -2.88
C ALA A 110 -7.54 -5.82 -1.71
N VAL A 111 -8.18 -6.81 -1.09
CA VAL A 111 -7.59 -7.63 -0.01
C VAL A 111 -6.44 -8.47 -0.53
N ASP A 112 -6.64 -9.26 -1.59
CA ASP A 112 -5.60 -10.07 -2.23
C ASP A 112 -4.37 -9.22 -2.58
N THR A 113 -4.61 -8.04 -3.18
CA THR A 113 -3.55 -7.10 -3.56
C THR A 113 -2.78 -6.58 -2.34
N ALA A 114 -3.47 -6.28 -1.24
CA ALA A 114 -2.84 -5.79 -0.01
C ALA A 114 -2.00 -6.87 0.69
N LEU A 115 -2.47 -8.12 0.71
CA LEU A 115 -1.74 -9.26 1.27
C LEU A 115 -0.45 -9.52 0.49
N ALA A 116 -0.53 -9.54 -0.84
CA ALA A 116 0.65 -9.68 -1.70
C ALA A 116 1.66 -8.54 -1.49
N ALA A 117 1.18 -7.30 -1.34
CA ALA A 117 2.02 -6.14 -1.07
C ALA A 117 2.71 -6.23 0.30
N GLU A 118 2.02 -6.63 1.37
CA GLU A 118 2.65 -6.76 2.69
C GLU A 118 3.70 -7.88 2.71
N ASN A 119 3.42 -9.03 2.08
CA ASN A 119 4.43 -10.08 1.93
C ASN A 119 5.67 -9.59 1.18
N ALA A 120 5.49 -8.86 0.07
CA ALA A 120 6.60 -8.27 -0.67
C ALA A 120 7.42 -7.31 0.20
N LEU A 121 6.78 -6.48 1.03
CA LEU A 121 7.47 -5.54 1.91
C LEU A 121 8.25 -6.26 3.02
N VAL A 122 7.67 -7.29 3.63
CA VAL A 122 8.34 -8.10 4.66
C VAL A 122 9.56 -8.81 4.07
N ALA A 123 9.42 -9.45 2.91
CA ALA A 123 10.51 -10.09 2.20
C ALA A 123 11.60 -9.09 1.78
N ALA A 124 11.24 -7.92 1.24
CA ALA A 124 12.23 -6.90 0.91
C ALA A 124 13.06 -6.49 2.14
N ARG A 125 12.40 -6.36 3.30
CA ARG A 125 13.06 -5.99 4.55
C ARG A 125 13.95 -7.10 5.11
N SER A 126 13.65 -8.39 4.89
CA SER A 126 14.55 -9.47 5.31
C SER A 126 15.85 -9.47 4.50
N HIS A 127 15.84 -8.94 3.28
CA HIS A 127 17.03 -8.69 2.44
C HIS A 127 17.75 -7.36 2.75
N GLY A 128 17.32 -6.64 3.79
CA GLY A 128 17.91 -5.36 4.20
C GLY A 128 17.45 -4.15 3.36
N LEU A 129 16.42 -4.30 2.52
CA LEU A 129 15.83 -3.18 1.80
C LEU A 129 14.88 -2.38 2.71
N GLY A 130 14.74 -1.10 2.39
CA GLY A 130 13.64 -0.27 2.85
C GLY A 130 12.52 -0.21 1.82
N GLY A 131 11.32 0.12 2.27
CA GLY A 131 10.22 0.40 1.36
C GLY A 131 9.17 1.35 1.93
N VAL A 132 8.33 1.87 1.04
CA VAL A 132 7.16 2.69 1.40
C VAL A 132 6.01 2.41 0.43
N MET A 133 4.83 2.17 0.99
CA MET A 133 3.58 2.06 0.24
C MET A 133 3.13 3.44 -0.27
N ILE A 134 2.73 3.51 -1.54
CA ILE A 134 2.35 4.73 -2.24
C ILE A 134 0.86 4.66 -2.61
N GLY A 135 0.02 5.12 -1.69
CA GLY A 135 -1.40 5.33 -1.98
C GLY A 135 -1.66 6.46 -2.98
N GLY A 136 -0.65 7.32 -3.22
CA GLY A 136 -0.70 8.41 -4.21
C GLY A 136 -0.94 7.94 -5.64
N ILE A 137 -0.71 6.65 -5.94
CA ILE A 137 -1.01 6.05 -7.24
C ILE A 137 -2.48 6.24 -7.66
N ARG A 138 -3.38 6.42 -6.68
CA ARG A 138 -4.82 6.66 -6.90
C ARG A 138 -5.20 8.12 -7.09
N ASN A 139 -4.23 9.04 -7.20
CA ASN A 139 -4.53 10.46 -7.42
C ASN A 139 -4.93 10.75 -8.88
N GLN A 140 -4.32 10.06 -9.83
CA GLN A 140 -4.58 10.16 -11.28
C GLN A 140 -4.64 8.74 -11.89
N PRO A 141 -5.61 7.91 -11.47
CA PRO A 141 -5.61 6.48 -11.77
C PRO A 141 -5.81 6.18 -13.26
N GLU A 142 -6.55 7.01 -14.00
CA GLU A 142 -6.72 6.90 -15.46
C GLU A 142 -5.37 7.04 -16.20
N ASP A 143 -4.55 8.03 -15.82
CA ASP A 143 -3.25 8.26 -16.44
C ASP A 143 -2.24 7.20 -16.03
N VAL A 144 -2.30 6.70 -14.79
CA VAL A 144 -1.50 5.55 -14.36
C VAL A 144 -1.86 4.31 -15.18
N ALA A 145 -3.15 4.01 -15.34
CA ALA A 145 -3.61 2.87 -16.14
C ALA A 145 -3.13 2.99 -17.59
N ARG A 146 -3.23 4.18 -18.20
CA ARG A 146 -2.73 4.43 -19.56
C ARG A 146 -1.21 4.26 -19.66
N LEU A 147 -0.45 4.84 -18.73
CA LEU A 147 1.03 4.76 -18.71
C LEU A 147 1.53 3.32 -18.57
N LEU A 148 0.86 2.53 -17.73
CA LEU A 148 1.20 1.13 -17.49
C LEU A 148 0.52 0.16 -18.45
N LYS A 149 -0.31 0.66 -19.37
CA LYS A 149 -1.08 -0.12 -20.34
C LYS A 149 -1.95 -1.19 -19.67
N LEU A 150 -2.59 -0.81 -18.57
CA LEU A 150 -3.50 -1.67 -17.82
C LEU A 150 -4.78 -1.91 -18.62
N PRO A 151 -5.17 -3.17 -18.90
CA PRO A 151 -6.41 -3.46 -19.60
C PRO A 151 -7.64 -3.19 -18.71
N VAL A 152 -8.82 -3.13 -19.32
CA VAL A 152 -10.10 -3.18 -18.60
C VAL A 152 -10.10 -4.44 -17.70
N LEU A 153 -10.78 -4.35 -16.55
CA LEU A 153 -10.76 -5.31 -15.44
C LEU A 153 -9.46 -5.32 -14.64
N THR A 154 -8.65 -4.26 -14.72
CA THR A 154 -7.49 -4.08 -13.85
C THR A 154 -7.40 -2.66 -13.30
N ALA A 155 -7.04 -2.48 -12.03
CA ALA A 155 -6.98 -1.16 -11.40
C ALA A 155 -5.79 -1.02 -10.45
N PRO A 156 -5.02 0.08 -10.49
CA PRO A 156 -3.90 0.29 -9.58
C PRO A 156 -4.40 0.58 -8.16
N ILE A 157 -4.02 -0.27 -7.20
CA ILE A 157 -4.46 -0.15 -5.79
C ILE A 157 -3.42 0.60 -4.97
N MET A 158 -2.17 0.20 -5.06
CA MET A 158 -1.05 0.83 -4.34
C MET A 158 0.27 0.68 -5.10
N GLY A 159 1.12 1.69 -5.01
CA GLY A 159 2.53 1.54 -5.39
C GLY A 159 3.40 1.12 -4.21
N MET A 160 4.63 0.71 -4.46
CA MET A 160 5.65 0.47 -3.45
C MET A 160 7.02 0.88 -3.99
N CYS A 161 7.69 1.78 -3.29
CA CYS A 161 9.11 2.04 -3.55
C CYS A 161 9.95 1.01 -2.80
N LEU A 162 11.00 0.48 -3.44
CA LEU A 162 11.98 -0.41 -2.83
C LEU A 162 13.41 0.05 -3.15
N GLY A 163 14.30 -0.10 -2.18
CA GLY A 163 15.73 0.16 -2.33
C GLY A 163 16.50 0.04 -1.01
N TYR A 164 17.83 0.07 -1.08
CA TYR A 164 18.65 0.12 0.12
C TYR A 164 18.52 1.49 0.81
N PRO A 165 18.22 1.55 2.12
CA PRO A 165 17.99 2.81 2.82
C PRO A 165 19.22 3.72 2.82
N ASP A 166 18.99 5.02 2.57
CA ASP A 166 19.97 6.11 2.75
C ASP A 166 19.42 7.15 3.75
N GLN A 167 18.78 6.62 4.78
CA GLN A 167 18.25 7.39 5.90
C GLN A 167 18.07 6.45 7.10
N ASP A 168 18.29 7.01 8.28
CA ASP A 168 17.80 6.42 9.53
C ASP A 168 16.59 7.23 10.00
N VAL A 169 15.51 6.53 10.37
CA VAL A 169 14.23 7.17 10.73
C VAL A 169 13.63 6.54 11.97
N GLU A 170 13.21 7.41 12.89
CA GLU A 170 12.53 7.00 14.12
C GLU A 170 11.20 6.28 13.83
N GLN A 171 10.86 5.32 14.69
CA GLN A 171 9.54 4.66 14.69
C GLN A 171 8.45 5.69 14.88
N LYS A 172 7.49 5.72 13.96
CA LYS A 172 6.20 6.32 14.32
C LYS A 172 5.54 5.42 15.37
N PRO A 173 5.01 5.98 16.47
CA PRO A 173 4.24 5.22 17.44
C PRO A 173 3.00 4.59 16.78
N ARG A 174 2.32 3.71 17.51
CA ARG A 174 1.04 3.11 17.12
C ARG A 174 0.01 3.39 18.20
N LEU A 175 -1.26 3.35 17.83
CA LEU A 175 -2.37 3.40 18.78
C LEU A 175 -2.16 2.38 19.91
N PRO A 176 -2.59 2.70 21.14
CA PRO A 176 -2.64 1.74 22.24
C PRO A 176 -3.36 0.45 21.81
N LYS A 177 -2.91 -0.71 22.29
CA LYS A 177 -3.50 -2.01 21.90
C LYS A 177 -5.01 -2.07 22.08
N ARG A 178 -5.53 -1.51 23.18
CA ARG A 178 -6.96 -1.45 23.50
C ARG A 178 -7.82 -0.63 22.53
N ALA A 179 -7.19 0.19 21.69
CA ALA A 179 -7.88 0.94 20.63
C ALA A 179 -7.94 0.18 19.29
N VAL A 180 -7.31 -0.99 19.19
CA VAL A 180 -7.17 -1.75 17.94
C VAL A 180 -7.56 -3.23 18.11
N ILE A 181 -7.24 -3.81 19.27
CA ILE A 181 -7.47 -5.21 19.60
C ILE A 181 -8.63 -5.25 20.59
N HIS A 182 -9.71 -5.92 20.20
CA HIS A 182 -10.91 -6.12 21.02
C HIS A 182 -11.13 -7.62 21.21
N GLU A 183 -11.43 -8.03 22.44
CA GLU A 183 -11.75 -9.42 22.77
C GLU A 183 -13.26 -9.64 22.67
N GLU A 184 -13.66 -10.64 21.89
CA GLU A 184 -15.04 -11.06 21.59
C GLU A 184 -15.92 -10.02 20.86
N GLU A 185 -15.97 -8.78 21.36
CA GLU A 185 -16.90 -7.73 20.92
C GLU A 185 -16.17 -6.40 20.75
N TYR A 186 -16.69 -5.54 19.87
CA TYR A 186 -16.16 -4.19 19.72
C TYR A 186 -16.47 -3.33 20.96
N ARG A 187 -15.42 -2.93 21.69
CA ARG A 187 -15.49 -2.15 22.94
C ARG A 187 -15.29 -0.66 22.64
N THR A 188 -16.26 0.17 22.99
CA THR A 188 -16.23 1.63 22.74
C THR A 188 -15.83 2.42 23.99
N GLU A 189 -16.06 1.86 25.17
CA GLU A 189 -15.91 2.48 26.48
C GLU A 189 -14.47 2.99 26.75
N HIS A 190 -13.47 2.30 26.22
CA HIS A 190 -12.06 2.65 26.41
C HIS A 190 -11.48 3.54 25.31
N LEU A 191 -12.22 3.81 24.23
CA LEU A 191 -11.68 4.51 23.07
C LEU A 191 -11.35 5.99 23.35
N PRO A 192 -12.21 6.80 24.00
CA PRO A 192 -11.88 8.21 24.24
C PRO A 192 -10.55 8.41 24.98
N GLU A 193 -10.35 7.68 26.08
CA GLU A 193 -9.12 7.73 26.86
C GLU A 193 -7.90 7.22 26.06
N ALA A 194 -8.06 6.16 25.27
CA ALA A 194 -6.97 5.65 24.42
C ALA A 194 -6.57 6.64 23.32
N LEU A 195 -7.53 7.40 22.81
CA LEU A 195 -7.27 8.42 21.80
C LEU A 195 -6.62 9.67 22.40
N GLU A 196 -7.01 10.09 23.61
CA GLU A 196 -6.34 11.17 24.34
C GLU A 196 -4.88 10.82 24.68
N GLU A 197 -4.64 9.60 25.17
CA GLU A 197 -3.29 9.06 25.40
C GLU A 197 -2.45 9.12 24.12
N TYR A 198 -3.01 8.65 23.00
CA TYR A 198 -2.29 8.61 21.73
C TYR A 198 -2.08 10.00 21.12
N GLU A 199 -3.00 10.95 21.35
CA GLU A 199 -2.82 12.35 20.96
C GLU A 199 -1.55 12.91 21.60
N ALA A 200 -1.37 12.73 22.91
CA ALA A 200 -0.19 13.21 23.63
C ALA A 200 1.11 12.53 23.11
N VAL A 201 1.12 11.19 23.00
CA VAL A 201 2.29 10.43 22.51
C VAL A 201 2.69 10.85 21.10
N SER A 202 1.72 11.04 20.22
CA SER A 202 1.99 11.41 18.82
C SER A 202 2.38 12.88 18.66
N ALA A 203 1.82 13.79 19.47
CA ALA A 203 2.22 15.19 19.54
C ALA A 203 3.69 15.33 19.95
N GLU A 204 4.11 14.63 21.02
CA GLU A 204 5.50 14.62 21.47
C GLU A 204 6.44 14.07 20.38
N TYR A 205 6.05 12.95 19.74
CA TYR A 205 6.80 12.39 18.62
C TYR A 205 6.99 13.41 17.49
N TYR A 206 5.94 14.11 17.08
CA TYR A 206 6.03 15.09 15.98
C TYR A 206 6.80 16.34 16.39
N ALA A 207 6.67 16.81 17.62
CA ALA A 207 7.47 17.92 18.17
C ALA A 207 8.97 17.60 18.08
N ARG A 208 9.39 16.43 18.60
CA ARG A 208 10.79 15.96 18.50
C ARG A 208 11.26 15.83 17.05
N ARG A 209 10.48 15.15 16.21
CA ARG A 209 10.82 14.89 14.80
C ARG A 209 10.95 16.17 13.97
N THR A 210 10.10 17.16 14.22
CA THR A 210 10.08 18.42 13.46
C THR A 210 10.90 19.54 14.11
N ARG A 211 11.50 19.27 15.28
CA ARG A 211 12.25 20.24 16.09
C ARG A 211 11.39 21.48 16.41
N LYS A 212 10.15 21.25 16.79
CA LYS A 212 9.21 22.28 17.23
C LYS A 212 8.91 22.09 18.71
N ASP A 213 8.66 23.18 19.42
CA ASP A 213 8.30 23.13 20.85
C ASP A 213 6.96 22.43 21.08
N HIS A 214 6.03 22.56 20.12
CA HIS A 214 4.71 21.94 20.15
C HIS A 214 4.30 21.46 18.75
N ALA A 215 3.55 20.36 18.70
CA ALA A 215 2.94 19.83 17.49
C ALA A 215 1.56 19.25 17.80
N GLU A 216 0.65 19.29 16.84
CA GLU A 216 -0.63 18.59 16.94
C GLU A 216 -0.41 17.08 16.86
N GLY A 217 -1.16 16.31 17.66
CA GLY A 217 -1.13 14.87 17.65
C GLY A 217 -2.02 14.25 16.57
N TRP A 218 -2.18 12.94 16.66
CA TRP A 218 -2.82 12.12 15.63
C TRP A 218 -4.31 12.38 15.50
N THR A 219 -5.06 12.55 16.60
CA THR A 219 -6.52 12.74 16.56
C THR A 219 -6.86 14.04 15.84
N LYS A 220 -6.16 15.15 16.15
CA LYS A 220 -6.32 16.43 15.46
C LYS A 220 -5.94 16.31 13.99
N GLN A 221 -4.79 15.70 13.68
CA GLN A 221 -4.37 15.47 12.29
C GLN A 221 -5.40 14.64 11.50
N MET A 222 -6.00 13.61 12.08
CA MET A 222 -7.00 12.78 11.40
C MET A 222 -8.34 13.51 11.24
N ALA A 223 -8.77 14.27 12.24
CA ALA A 223 -9.96 15.11 12.12
C ALA A 223 -9.82 16.08 10.94
N ASP A 224 -8.69 16.78 10.83
CA ASP A 224 -8.43 17.70 9.72
C ASP A 224 -8.25 16.96 8.38
N TYR A 225 -7.64 15.77 8.41
CA TYR A 225 -7.45 14.95 7.21
C TYR A 225 -8.78 14.48 6.61
N LEU A 226 -9.76 14.12 7.45
CA LEU A 226 -11.05 13.57 7.04
C LEU A 226 -12.14 14.63 6.77
N GLN A 227 -11.91 15.90 7.12
CA GLN A 227 -12.84 17.00 6.81
C GLN A 227 -13.03 17.26 5.30
N LYS A 228 -12.14 16.77 4.45
CA LYS A 228 -12.18 17.00 3.00
C LYS A 228 -12.25 15.67 2.25
N PRO A 229 -13.22 15.49 1.33
CA PRO A 229 -13.26 14.31 0.48
C PRO A 229 -11.93 14.11 -0.25
N ARG A 230 -11.44 12.87 -0.30
CA ARG A 230 -10.22 12.50 -0.99
C ARG A 230 -10.58 11.63 -2.19
N ARG A 231 -10.11 12.02 -3.38
CA ARG A 231 -10.25 11.25 -4.63
C ARG A 231 -11.71 10.86 -4.93
N PRO A 232 -12.65 11.82 -4.97
CA PRO A 232 -14.06 11.53 -5.25
C PRO A 232 -14.28 10.85 -6.62
N HIS A 233 -13.35 11.04 -7.56
CA HIS A 233 -13.37 10.44 -8.90
C HIS A 233 -13.06 8.93 -8.95
N LEU A 234 -12.63 8.31 -7.85
CA LEU A 234 -12.15 6.93 -7.87
C LEU A 234 -13.25 5.93 -8.22
N GLY A 235 -14.48 6.16 -7.75
CA GLY A 235 -15.62 5.30 -8.10
C GLY A 235 -15.91 5.30 -9.60
N ASP A 236 -15.88 6.47 -10.24
CA ASP A 236 -16.11 6.60 -11.68
C ASP A 236 -14.98 5.95 -12.49
N PHE A 237 -13.73 6.10 -12.05
CA PHE A 237 -12.60 5.39 -12.65
C PHE A 237 -12.80 3.88 -12.60
N LEU A 238 -13.14 3.31 -11.43
CA LEU A 238 -13.34 1.87 -11.28
C LEU A 238 -14.44 1.35 -12.20
N ARG A 239 -15.57 2.07 -12.31
CA ARG A 239 -16.65 1.73 -13.25
C ARG A 239 -16.20 1.73 -14.71
N LYS A 240 -15.47 2.77 -15.14
CA LYS A 240 -14.89 2.82 -16.49
C LYS A 240 -13.91 1.68 -16.74
N GLN A 241 -13.20 1.25 -15.71
CA GLN A 241 -12.24 0.17 -15.76
C GLN A 241 -12.89 -1.21 -15.66
N GLY A 242 -14.23 -1.30 -15.72
CA GLY A 242 -14.97 -2.56 -15.73
C GLY A 242 -15.29 -3.13 -14.36
N PHE A 243 -15.26 -2.32 -13.30
CA PHE A 243 -15.77 -2.66 -11.97
C PHE A 243 -17.06 -1.87 -11.71
N PRO A 244 -18.26 -2.40 -12.03
CA PRO A 244 -19.54 -1.70 -11.88
C PRO A 244 -19.85 -1.22 -10.45
N LEU A 245 -19.41 -1.98 -9.44
CA LEU A 245 -19.69 -1.71 -8.02
C LEU A 245 -21.21 -1.67 -7.74
N LYS A 246 -21.94 -2.65 -8.26
CA LYS A 246 -23.37 -2.85 -8.00
C LYS A 246 -23.62 -3.23 -6.54
#